data_AF-A0A0C2HIJ1-F1
#
_entry.id   AF-A0A0C2HIJ1-F1
#
_cell.length_a   1.000
_cell.length_b   1.000
_cell.length_c   1.000
_cell.angle_alpha   90.00
_cell.angle_beta   90.00
_cell.angle_gamma   90.00
#
_symmetry.space_group_name_H-M   'P 1'
#
loop_
_entity.id
_entity.type
_entity.pdbx_description
1 polymer ?
#
loop_
_entity_poly.entity_id
_entity_poly.type
_entity_poly.pdbx_seq_one_letter_code
_entity_poly.pdbx_strand_id
1 'polypeptide(L)'
;MRTTPKTLHPQHAMVSKVHLASSIDITVGVVIPRGNVSFADTIAYETSASALEIGQEEVVSQQILNGYTFRFSFLSGNCSEIIAVGSSATLIIQQNVSAMIGPPCNDG
;
A
#
# COMPACT_ATOMS: atom_id res chain seq x y z
N MET A 1 -42.34 9.62 -55.23
CA MET A 1 -42.13 9.94 -53.80
C MET A 1 -41.75 8.63 -53.10
N ARG A 2 -40.46 8.30 -52.99
CA ARG A 2 -39.60 8.50 -51.79
C ARG A 2 -40.28 8.05 -50.50
N THR A 3 -39.85 6.92 -49.93
CA THR A 3 -39.13 6.84 -48.65
C THR A 3 -38.88 5.39 -48.25
N THR A 4 -37.61 5.03 -48.09
CA THR A 4 -37.15 3.83 -47.35
C THR A 4 -37.11 4.15 -45.84
N PRO A 5 -37.44 3.18 -44.98
CA PRO A 5 -36.89 3.12 -43.61
C PRO A 5 -36.31 1.71 -43.35
N LYS A 6 -35.31 1.44 -42.52
CA LYS A 6 -34.49 2.19 -41.57
C LYS A 6 -33.21 1.35 -41.47
N THR A 7 -32.05 1.90 -41.82
CA THR A 7 -30.77 1.25 -41.51
C THR A 7 -30.50 1.47 -40.03
N LEU A 8 -30.48 0.38 -39.27
CA LEU A 8 -30.11 0.33 -37.87
C LEU A 8 -28.62 0.70 -37.75
N HIS A 9 -28.33 1.94 -37.34
CA HIS A 9 -26.99 2.33 -36.90
C HIS A 9 -26.86 1.97 -35.42
N PRO A 10 -25.94 1.07 -35.03
CA PRO A 10 -25.42 1.08 -33.67
C PRO A 10 -24.41 2.23 -33.55
N GLN A 11 -23.76 2.32 -32.40
CA GLN A 11 -22.62 3.22 -32.11
C GLN A 11 -23.01 4.57 -31.51
N HIS A 12 -23.67 4.51 -30.35
CA HIS A 12 -23.35 5.47 -29.28
C HIS A 12 -21.87 5.30 -28.94
N ALA A 13 -21.02 6.12 -29.54
CA ALA A 13 -19.65 6.30 -29.11
C ALA A 13 -19.68 6.93 -27.71
N MET A 14 -19.48 6.11 -26.67
CA MET A 14 -19.14 6.60 -25.34
C MET A 14 -17.74 7.21 -25.42
N VAL A 15 -17.69 8.52 -25.67
CA VAL A 15 -16.47 9.32 -25.63
C VAL A 15 -16.12 9.64 -24.18
N SER A 16 -14.92 9.22 -23.79
CA SER A 16 -14.06 9.76 -22.74
C SER A 16 -14.56 9.79 -21.29
N LYS A 17 -14.00 8.87 -20.49
CA LYS A 17 -13.13 9.29 -19.38
C LYS A 17 -12.13 8.17 -19.05
N VAL A 18 -11.14 7.96 -19.92
CA VAL A 18 -9.89 7.36 -19.43
C VAL A 18 -9.24 8.45 -18.59
N HIS A 19 -9.62 8.49 -17.31
CA HIS A 19 -8.85 9.18 -16.31
C HIS A 19 -7.54 8.39 -16.25
N LEU A 20 -6.53 8.80 -17.02
CA LEU A 20 -5.15 8.51 -16.69
C LEU A 20 -4.86 9.23 -15.36
N ALA A 21 -5.46 8.75 -14.27
CA ALA A 21 -4.84 8.94 -12.97
C ALA A 21 -3.55 8.16 -13.07
N SER A 22 -2.46 8.89 -13.31
CA SER A 22 -1.21 8.55 -12.65
C SER A 22 -1.56 8.45 -11.17
N SER A 23 -1.93 7.27 -10.69
CA SER A 23 -2.14 7.04 -9.26
C SER A 23 -0.78 7.29 -8.61
N ILE A 24 -0.66 8.36 -7.85
CA ILE A 24 0.55 8.59 -7.08
C ILE A 24 0.61 7.46 -6.05
N ASP A 25 1.65 6.65 -6.10
CA ASP A 25 1.87 5.58 -5.15
C ASP A 25 2.40 6.16 -3.83
N ILE A 26 1.62 5.98 -2.76
CA ILE A 26 2.04 6.26 -1.39
C ILE A 26 2.38 4.90 -0.78
N THR A 27 3.68 4.60 -0.72
CA THR A 27 4.17 3.37 -0.07
C THR A 27 4.75 3.71 1.28
N VAL A 28 4.20 3.14 2.35
CA VAL A 28 4.73 3.32 3.71
C VAL A 28 5.61 2.12 4.07
N GLY A 29 6.86 2.38 4.39
CA GLY A 29 7.81 1.39 4.87
C GLY A 29 7.56 1.05 6.33
N VAL A 30 7.57 -0.22 6.70
CA VAL A 30 7.42 -0.66 8.08
C VAL A 30 8.52 -1.64 8.47
N VAL A 31 9.18 -1.39 9.60
CA VAL A 31 10.11 -2.35 10.19
C VAL A 31 9.37 -3.09 11.30
N ILE A 32 9.25 -4.40 11.17
CA ILE A 32 8.53 -5.27 12.12
C ILE A 32 9.49 -6.25 12.78
N PRO A 33 9.23 -6.72 14.01
CA PRO A 33 10.10 -7.70 14.64
C PRO A 33 9.72 -9.10 14.13
N ARG A 34 10.70 -9.99 14.00
CA ARG A 34 10.46 -11.40 13.67
C ARG A 34 11.35 -12.28 14.53
N GLY A 35 10.77 -13.33 15.10
CA GLY A 35 11.52 -14.35 15.84
C GLY A 35 11.95 -14.00 17.27
N ASN A 36 11.60 -12.83 17.82
CA ASN A 36 11.85 -12.52 19.22
C ASN A 36 10.62 -12.83 20.09
N VAL A 37 10.73 -13.86 20.94
CA VAL A 37 9.65 -14.34 21.82
C VAL A 37 9.23 -13.31 22.86
N SER A 38 10.15 -12.44 23.32
CA SER A 38 9.84 -11.42 24.33
C SER A 38 8.86 -10.36 23.83
N PHE A 39 8.74 -10.22 22.52
CA PHE A 39 7.87 -9.24 21.87
C PHE A 39 6.72 -9.89 21.10
N ALA A 40 6.62 -11.22 21.13
CA ALA A 40 5.60 -11.98 20.40
C ALA A 40 4.18 -11.62 20.86
N ASP A 41 4.00 -11.34 22.16
CA ASP A 41 2.68 -11.05 22.74
C ASP A 41 2.19 -9.62 22.47
N THR A 42 3.04 -8.70 22.00
CA THR A 42 2.68 -7.27 21.90
C THR A 42 2.89 -6.68 20.50
N ILE A 43 3.94 -7.09 19.79
CA ILE A 43 4.32 -6.51 18.48
C ILE A 43 4.76 -7.59 17.48
N ALA A 44 4.28 -8.83 17.63
CA ALA A 44 4.63 -9.92 16.71
C ALA A 44 4.45 -9.55 15.23
N TYR A 45 5.30 -10.16 14.39
CA TYR A 45 5.21 -10.07 12.94
C TYR A 45 3.79 -10.31 12.44
N GLU A 46 3.14 -11.39 12.88
CA GLU A 46 1.82 -11.80 12.40
C GLU A 46 0.77 -10.76 12.78
N THR A 47 0.71 -10.37 14.06
CA THR A 47 -0.25 -9.36 14.55
C THR A 47 -0.05 -8.02 13.87
N SER A 48 1.20 -7.56 13.73
CA SER A 48 1.52 -6.27 13.13
C SER A 48 1.23 -6.27 11.63
N ALA A 49 1.62 -7.32 10.91
CA ALA A 49 1.35 -7.43 9.47
C ALA A 49 -0.16 -7.49 9.19
N SER A 50 -0.92 -8.28 9.94
CA SER A 50 -2.38 -8.32 9.80
C SER A 50 -3.04 -6.97 10.13
N ALA A 51 -2.57 -6.26 11.16
CA ALA A 51 -3.10 -4.93 11.47
C ALA A 51 -2.83 -3.91 10.35
N LEU A 52 -1.67 -3.98 9.70
CA LEU A 52 -1.34 -3.13 8.55
C LEU A 52 -2.24 -3.44 7.34
N GLU A 53 -2.50 -4.72 7.08
CA GLU A 53 -3.42 -5.14 6.01
C GLU A 53 -4.84 -4.63 6.26
N ILE A 54 -5.38 -4.82 7.47
CA ILE A 54 -6.69 -4.30 7.86
C ILE A 54 -6.73 -2.77 7.74
N GLY A 55 -5.68 -2.08 8.20
CA GLY A 55 -5.57 -0.63 8.07
C GLY A 55 -5.57 -0.16 6.61
N GLN A 56 -4.90 -0.90 5.72
CA GLN A 56 -4.92 -0.62 4.29
C GLN A 56 -6.32 -0.83 3.70
N GLU A 57 -7.02 -1.91 4.08
CA GLU A 57 -8.41 -2.17 3.66
C GLU A 57 -9.35 -1.06 4.11
N GLU A 58 -9.22 -0.56 5.34
CA GLU A 58 -10.03 0.55 5.86
C GLU A 58 -9.77 1.86 5.10
N VAL A 59 -8.51 2.18 4.80
CA VAL A 59 -8.16 3.36 3.99
C VAL A 59 -8.84 3.32 2.62
N VAL A 60 -8.88 2.14 1.99
CA VAL A 60 -9.52 1.92 0.69
C VAL A 60 -11.04 1.96 0.82
N SER A 61 -11.61 1.25 1.79
CA SER A 61 -13.06 1.14 2.03
C SER A 61 -13.70 2.49 2.33
N GLN A 62 -13.03 3.30 3.15
CA GLN A 62 -13.49 4.63 3.53
C GLN A 62 -13.11 5.72 2.51
N GLN A 63 -12.44 5.35 1.41
CA GLN A 63 -12.06 6.27 0.33
C GLN A 63 -11.23 7.47 0.81
N ILE A 64 -10.42 7.28 1.86
CA ILE A 64 -9.66 8.36 2.53
C ILE A 64 -8.62 8.97 1.58
N LEU A 65 -8.02 8.15 0.70
CA LEU A 65 -6.96 8.54 -0.24
C LEU A 65 -7.38 8.32 -1.70
N ASN A 66 -8.56 8.80 -2.08
CA ASN A 66 -9.04 8.71 -3.46
C ASN A 66 -8.04 9.31 -4.47
N GLY A 67 -7.74 8.57 -5.54
CA GLY A 67 -6.78 8.98 -6.58
C GLY A 67 -5.32 8.60 -6.28
N TYR A 68 -5.05 7.97 -5.14
CA TYR A 68 -3.75 7.45 -4.76
C TYR A 68 -3.79 5.92 -4.62
N THR A 69 -2.66 5.28 -4.89
CA THR A 69 -2.46 3.87 -4.55
C THR A 69 -1.73 3.82 -3.22
N PHE A 70 -2.41 3.40 -2.15
CA PHE A 70 -1.84 3.34 -0.80
C PHE A 70 -1.48 1.90 -0.44
N ARG A 71 -0.23 1.68 -0.01
CA ARG A 71 0.28 0.34 0.34
C ARG A 71 1.28 0.41 1.48
N PHE A 72 1.39 -0.68 2.23
CA PHE A 72 2.52 -0.92 3.13
C PHE A 72 3.57 -1.82 2.46
N SER A 73 4.84 -1.53 2.71
CA SER A 73 5.95 -2.46 2.44
C SER A 73 6.72 -2.67 3.72
N PHE A 74 6.97 -3.93 4.10
CA PHE A 74 7.56 -4.22 5.39
C PHE A 74 8.74 -5.18 5.32
N LEU A 75 9.75 -4.93 6.15
CA LEU A 75 10.94 -5.76 6.34
C LEU A 75 11.13 -6.07 7.83
N SER A 76 11.83 -7.15 8.12
CA SER A 76 12.13 -7.50 9.52
C SER A 76 13.31 -6.69 10.06
N GLY A 77 13.18 -6.19 11.29
CA GLY A 77 14.28 -5.65 12.09
C GLY A 77 14.86 -6.65 13.10
N ASN A 78 14.18 -7.77 13.35
CA ASN A 78 14.55 -8.81 14.35
C ASN A 78 14.95 -8.28 15.75
N CYS A 79 14.45 -7.09 16.15
CA CYS A 79 14.93 -6.36 17.34
C CYS A 79 16.47 -6.31 17.45
N SER A 80 17.13 -5.99 16.34
CA SER A 80 18.56 -5.71 16.29
C SER A 80 18.75 -4.37 15.60
N GLU A 81 19.38 -3.41 16.27
CA GLU A 81 19.65 -2.08 15.70
C GLU A 81 20.31 -2.17 14.31
N ILE A 82 21.33 -3.01 14.15
CA ILE A 82 22.05 -3.19 12.88
C ILE A 82 21.12 -3.67 11.76
N ILE A 83 20.26 -4.65 12.05
CA ILE A 83 19.32 -5.20 11.08
C ILE A 83 18.22 -4.17 10.78
N ALA A 84 17.70 -3.49 11.80
CA ALA A 84 16.68 -2.47 11.66
C ALA A 84 17.15 -1.29 10.80
N VAL A 85 18.39 -0.82 10.98
CA VAL A 85 19.00 0.23 10.15
C VAL A 85 19.16 -0.24 8.70
N GLY A 86 19.67 -1.46 8.49
CA GLY A 86 19.82 -2.02 7.14
C GLY A 86 18.49 -2.20 6.41
N SER A 87 17.46 -2.70 7.12
CA SER A 87 16.09 -2.81 6.60
C SER A 87 15.49 -1.44 6.30
N SER A 88 15.69 -0.45 7.16
CA SER A 88 15.24 0.93 6.92
C SER A 88 15.91 1.54 5.69
N ALA A 89 17.22 1.38 5.54
CA ALA A 89 17.95 1.83 4.36
C ALA A 89 17.45 1.15 3.08
N THR A 90 17.11 -0.13 3.15
CA THR A 90 16.53 -0.88 2.02
C THR A 90 15.16 -0.33 1.63
N LEU A 91 14.28 -0.08 2.61
CA LEU A 91 12.96 0.51 2.38
C LEU A 91 13.09 1.90 1.72
N ILE A 92 13.97 2.75 2.23
CA ILE A 92 14.17 4.12 1.73
C ILE A 92 14.80 4.11 0.33
N ILE A 93 15.94 3.44 0.17
CA ILE A 93 16.79 3.59 -1.02
C ILE A 93 16.28 2.71 -2.16
N GLN A 94 15.90 1.46 -1.86
CA GLN A 94 15.54 0.48 -2.91
C GLN A 94 14.04 0.45 -3.18
N GLN A 95 13.22 0.68 -2.17
CA GLN A 95 11.76 0.60 -2.30
C GLN A 95 11.06 1.97 -2.37
N ASN A 96 11.82 3.06 -2.26
CA ASN A 96 11.35 4.43 -2.41
C ASN A 96 10.09 4.74 -1.57
N VAL A 97 10.10 4.28 -0.31
CA VAL A 97 8.95 4.51 0.56
C VAL A 97 8.79 6.00 0.87
N SER A 98 7.55 6.47 0.92
CA SER A 98 7.18 7.87 1.18
C SER A 98 7.22 8.22 2.67
N ALA A 99 7.09 7.22 3.54
CA ALA A 99 7.13 7.35 4.99
C ALA A 99 7.62 6.07 5.64
N MET A 100 7.98 6.14 6.92
CA MET A 100 8.48 5.01 7.72
C MET A 100 7.67 4.85 9.01
N ILE A 101 7.41 3.61 9.41
CA ILE A 101 6.86 3.22 10.71
C ILE A 101 7.83 2.23 11.36
N GLY A 102 8.35 2.56 12.54
CA GLY A 102 9.27 1.72 13.32
C GLY A 102 10.58 2.44 13.73
N PRO A 103 11.60 1.67 14.19
CA PRO A 103 11.52 0.26 14.51
C PRO A 103 10.72 0.02 15.81
N PRO A 104 10.21 -1.21 16.03
CA PRO A 104 9.23 -1.49 17.08
C PRO A 104 9.90 -1.89 18.41
N CYS A 105 11.22 -2.11 18.41
CA CYS A 105 12.01 -2.43 19.59
C CYS A 105 13.05 -1.32 19.80
N ASN A 106 13.31 -0.97 21.06
CA ASN A 106 14.47 -0.19 21.46
C ASN A 106 15.47 -1.12 22.17
N ASP A 107 16.73 -1.09 21.77
CA ASP A 107 17.78 -1.91 22.39
C ASP A 107 18.47 -1.13 23.54
N GLY A 108 17.74 -0.23 24.20
CA GLY A 108 18.26 0.69 25.23
C GLY A 108 18.64 0.00 26.53
#